data_AF-A0A4P5PAJ0-F1
#
_entry.id   AF-A0A4P5PAJ0-F1
#
_cell.length_a   1.000
_cell.length_b   1.000
_cell.length_c   1.000
_cell.angle_alpha   90.00
_cell.angle_beta   90.00
_cell.angle_gamma   90.00
#
_symmetry.space_group_name_H-M   'P 1'
#
loop_
_entity.id
_entity.type
_entity.pdbx_description
1 polymer ?
#
loop_
_entity_poly.entity_id
_entity_poly.type
_entity_poly.pdbx_seq_one_letter_code
_entity_poly.pdbx_strand_id
1 'polypeptide(L)'
;MAENKHSTDGIAEDLIRSMVQMAAAELHVKTLIEKRTSEIENGLIDIDDPEVLGKQFSLIGELQDEIIELAQIRREDMLYLYELYGSNGDKEKWCQVKHLAMASMTAFEAWQASANDVELLNKALRKNALFIKTLCAFLGTEITECAACFSDIIKGGLIDEASNL
;
A
#
# COMPACT_ATOMS: atom_id res chain seq x y z
N MET A 1 -1.03 20.64 31.37
CA MET A 1 -1.36 20.66 29.93
C MET A 1 -2.38 19.57 29.71
N ALA A 2 -3.49 19.86 29.01
CA ALA A 2 -4.52 18.85 28.77
C ALA A 2 -3.99 17.82 27.78
N GLU A 3 -3.95 16.56 28.18
CA GLU A 3 -3.52 15.43 27.37
C GLU A 3 -4.62 15.16 26.33
N ASN A 4 -4.31 15.34 25.04
CA ASN A 4 -5.28 15.07 23.98
C ASN A 4 -5.36 13.56 23.78
N LYS A 5 -6.35 12.93 24.42
CA LYS A 5 -6.60 11.47 24.38
C LYS A 5 -6.85 10.91 22.98
N HIS A 6 -7.06 11.76 21.97
CA HIS A 6 -7.30 11.38 20.58
C HIS A 6 -6.13 11.76 19.65
N SER A 7 -5.04 12.35 20.15
CA SER A 7 -3.89 12.65 19.28
C SER A 7 -3.23 11.38 18.73
N THR A 8 -3.34 10.27 19.45
CA THR A 8 -2.85 8.95 19.02
C THR A 8 -3.62 8.39 17.83
N ASP A 9 -4.90 8.72 17.69
CA ASP A 9 -5.76 8.20 16.61
C ASP A 9 -5.39 8.84 15.26
N GLY A 10 -5.18 10.16 15.23
CA GLY A 10 -4.74 10.87 14.04
C GLY A 10 -3.32 10.48 13.60
N ILE A 11 -2.41 10.30 14.57
CA ILE A 11 -1.05 9.83 14.29
C ILE A 11 -1.07 8.41 13.69
N ALA A 12 -1.90 7.52 14.23
CA ALA A 12 -2.02 6.16 13.71
C ALA A 12 -2.57 6.14 12.27
N GLU A 13 -3.60 6.93 11.98
CA GLU A 13 -4.16 7.07 10.63
C GLU A 13 -3.11 7.58 9.63
N ASP A 14 -2.37 8.63 10.01
CA ASP A 14 -1.32 9.21 9.18
C ASP A 14 -0.18 8.23 8.92
N LEU A 15 0.24 7.46 9.92
CA LEU A 15 1.25 6.41 9.77
C LEU A 15 0.76 5.26 8.90
N ILE A 16 -0.50 4.83 9.05
CA ILE A 16 -1.12 3.81 8.20
C ILE A 16 -1.10 4.28 6.75
N ARG A 17 -1.50 5.54 6.50
CA ARG A 17 -1.46 6.13 5.17
C ARG A 17 -0.03 6.22 4.63
N SER A 18 0.91 6.69 5.44
CA SER A 18 2.33 6.77 5.07
C SER A 18 2.88 5.42 4.64
N MET A 19 2.71 4.37 5.46
CA MET A 19 3.23 3.04 5.14
C MET A 19 2.60 2.43 3.88
N VAL A 20 1.33 2.74 3.58
CA VAL A 20 0.65 2.29 2.35
C VAL A 20 1.28 2.97 1.14
N GLN A 21 1.51 4.28 1.21
CA GLN A 21 2.14 5.04 0.13
C GLN A 21 3.59 4.62 -0.10
N MET A 22 4.36 4.37 0.96
CA MET A 22 5.73 3.86 0.85
C MET A 22 5.76 2.46 0.24
N ALA A 23 4.83 1.58 0.61
CA ALA A 23 4.72 0.26 -0.02
C ALA A 23 4.38 0.36 -1.52
N ALA A 24 3.53 1.30 -1.92
CA ALA A 24 3.22 1.55 -3.33
C ALA A 24 4.44 2.09 -4.10
N ALA A 25 5.20 3.01 -3.50
CA ALA A 25 6.45 3.52 -4.07
C ALA A 25 7.50 2.39 -4.24
N GLU A 26 7.68 1.54 -3.23
CA GLU A 26 8.55 0.34 -3.31
C GLU A 26 8.18 -0.54 -4.50
N LEU A 27 6.88 -0.78 -4.71
CA LEU A 27 6.40 -1.59 -5.83
C LEU A 27 6.72 -0.93 -7.18
N HIS A 28 6.53 0.39 -7.29
CA HIS A 28 6.83 1.12 -8.52
C HIS A 28 8.31 1.04 -8.88
N VAL A 29 9.21 1.27 -7.93
CA VAL A 29 10.66 1.15 -8.13
C VAL A 29 11.03 -0.27 -8.53
N LYS A 30 10.45 -1.29 -7.86
CA LYS A 30 10.64 -2.70 -8.22
C LYS A 30 10.23 -2.98 -9.67
N THR A 31 9.07 -2.48 -10.10
CA THR A 31 8.61 -2.62 -11.49
C THR A 31 9.54 -1.92 -12.48
N LEU A 32 10.10 -0.76 -12.13
CA LEU A 32 11.08 -0.07 -12.98
C LEU A 32 12.38 -0.87 -13.12
N ILE A 33 12.88 -1.48 -12.04
CA ILE A 33 14.03 -2.39 -12.08
C ILE A 33 13.73 -3.56 -13.03
N GLU A 34 12.61 -4.25 -12.81
CA GLU A 34 12.18 -5.39 -13.63
C GLU A 34 12.03 -5.02 -15.10
N LYS A 35 11.44 -3.85 -15.39
CA LYS A 35 11.32 -3.32 -16.75
C LYS A 35 12.69 -3.12 -17.40
N ARG A 36 13.62 -2.44 -16.73
CA ARG A 36 14.96 -2.17 -17.28
C ARG A 36 15.75 -3.45 -17.50
N THR A 37 15.70 -4.38 -16.55
CA THR A 37 16.31 -5.70 -16.70
C THR A 37 15.72 -6.41 -17.91
N SER A 38 14.39 -6.39 -18.08
CA SER A 38 13.71 -6.98 -19.24
C SER A 38 14.10 -6.31 -20.57
N GLU A 39 14.27 -4.99 -20.60
CA GLU A 39 14.72 -4.26 -21.80
C GLU A 39 16.13 -4.70 -22.24
N ILE A 40 17.04 -4.93 -21.30
CA ILE A 40 18.38 -5.48 -21.58
C ILE A 40 18.27 -6.92 -22.09
N GLU A 41 17.57 -7.79 -21.37
CA GLU A 41 17.46 -9.23 -21.66
C GLU A 41 16.81 -9.51 -23.03
N ASN A 42 15.87 -8.65 -23.45
CA ASN A 42 15.16 -8.80 -24.71
C ASN A 42 15.81 -8.02 -25.87
N GLY A 43 17.01 -7.45 -25.68
CA GLY A 43 17.74 -6.76 -26.74
C GLY A 43 17.09 -5.45 -27.19
N LEU A 44 16.28 -4.82 -26.33
CA LEU A 44 15.75 -3.47 -26.57
C LEU A 44 16.80 -2.38 -26.30
N ILE A 45 17.89 -2.77 -25.62
CA ILE A 45 19.08 -1.96 -25.38
C ILE A 45 20.23 -2.53 -26.19
N ASP A 46 20.99 -1.66 -26.86
CA ASP A 46 22.23 -2.04 -27.53
C ASP A 46 23.29 -2.44 -26.49
N ILE A 47 23.52 -3.75 -26.35
CA ILE A 47 24.47 -4.31 -25.39
C ILE A 47 25.92 -4.26 -25.89
N ASP A 48 26.12 -4.02 -27.19
CA ASP A 48 27.45 -3.93 -27.80
C ASP A 48 28.04 -2.51 -27.63
N ASP A 49 27.22 -1.53 -27.24
CA ASP A 49 27.64 -0.20 -26.81
C ASP A 49 27.90 -0.17 -25.29
N PRO A 50 29.18 -0.11 -24.84
CA PRO A 50 29.51 -0.14 -23.41
C PRO A 50 29.02 1.10 -22.64
N GLU A 51 28.85 2.25 -23.29
CA GLU A 51 28.36 3.46 -22.66
C GLU A 51 26.86 3.33 -22.35
N VAL A 52 26.10 2.84 -23.33
CA VAL A 52 24.66 2.58 -23.18
C VAL A 52 24.41 1.51 -22.11
N LEU A 53 25.12 0.39 -22.17
CA LEU A 53 24.98 -0.68 -21.20
C LEU A 53 25.40 -0.23 -19.79
N GLY A 54 26.52 0.49 -19.67
CA GLY A 54 26.99 1.05 -18.41
C GLY A 54 25.97 1.99 -17.76
N LYS A 55 25.31 2.83 -18.57
CA LYS A 55 24.23 3.71 -18.09
C LYS A 55 23.03 2.92 -17.55
N GLN A 56 22.62 1.83 -18.19
CA GLN A 56 21.51 1.02 -17.67
C GLN A 56 21.86 0.37 -16.34
N PHE A 57 23.08 -0.16 -16.17
CA PHE A 57 23.50 -0.72 -14.89
C PHE A 57 23.58 0.34 -13.78
N SER A 58 24.05 1.55 -14.09
CA SER A 58 24.04 2.67 -13.13
C SER A 58 22.60 2.98 -12.67
N LEU A 59 21.66 3.11 -13.61
CA LEU A 59 20.27 3.40 -13.29
C LEU A 59 19.60 2.27 -12.49
N ILE A 60 19.92 1.01 -12.80
CA ILE A 60 19.45 -0.13 -12.01
C ILE A 60 20.02 -0.07 -10.59
N GLY A 61 21.30 0.27 -10.43
CA GLY A 61 21.93 0.47 -9.12
C GLY A 61 21.26 1.56 -8.31
N GLU A 62 21.00 2.72 -8.90
CA GLU A 62 20.28 3.83 -8.25
C GLU A 62 18.88 3.40 -7.77
N LEU A 63 18.13 2.67 -8.60
CA LEU A 63 16.81 2.15 -8.22
C LEU A 63 16.90 1.08 -7.11
N GLN A 64 17.98 0.28 -7.09
CA GLN A 64 18.23 -0.70 -6.04
C GLN A 64 18.54 -0.05 -4.69
N ASP A 65 19.23 1.10 -4.70
CA ASP A 65 19.45 1.88 -3.48
C ASP A 65 18.14 2.54 -3.02
N GLU A 66 17.36 3.11 -3.96
CA GLU A 66 16.07 3.73 -3.67
C GLU A 66 15.07 2.76 -3.03
N ILE A 67 14.95 1.52 -3.54
CA ILE A 67 14.03 0.53 -2.96
C ILE A 67 14.44 0.13 -1.52
N ILE A 68 15.74 0.16 -1.20
CA ILE A 68 16.23 -0.10 0.16
C ILE A 68 15.80 1.04 1.09
N GLU A 69 15.97 2.28 0.67
CA GLU A 69 15.57 3.47 1.43
C GLU A 69 14.05 3.49 1.70
N LEU A 70 13.23 3.31 0.66
CA LEU A 70 11.78 3.27 0.79
C LEU A 70 11.33 2.14 1.74
N ALA A 71 11.93 0.95 1.58
CA ALA A 71 11.64 -0.19 2.46
C ALA A 71 12.05 0.08 3.91
N GLN A 72 13.09 0.87 4.16
CA GLN A 72 13.52 1.24 5.50
C GLN A 72 12.55 2.24 6.13
N ILE A 73 12.16 3.29 5.42
CA ILE A 73 11.16 4.27 5.89
C ILE A 73 9.85 3.57 6.26
N ARG A 74 9.33 2.69 5.38
CA ARG A 74 8.13 1.91 5.71
C ARG A 74 8.33 1.04 6.96
N ARG A 75 9.50 0.43 7.13
CA ARG A 75 9.75 -0.43 8.30
C ARG A 75 9.72 0.38 9.59
N GLU A 76 10.27 1.59 9.57
CA GLU A 76 10.26 2.50 10.70
C GLU A 76 8.83 2.93 11.05
N ASP A 77 8.03 3.33 10.05
CA ASP A 77 6.60 3.65 10.24
C ASP A 77 5.83 2.48 10.86
N MET A 78 6.01 1.27 10.32
CA MET A 78 5.34 0.07 10.81
C MET A 78 5.79 -0.31 12.23
N LEU A 79 7.08 -0.14 12.56
CA LEU A 79 7.60 -0.43 13.90
C LEU A 79 7.03 0.56 14.91
N TYR A 80 7.08 1.85 14.59
CA TYR A 80 6.55 2.90 15.43
C TYR A 80 5.04 2.73 15.66
N LEU A 81 4.29 2.38 14.60
CA LEU A 81 2.86 2.06 14.73
C LEU A 81 2.65 0.85 15.65
N TYR A 82 3.41 -0.22 15.51
CA TYR A 82 3.30 -1.39 16.38
C TYR A 82 3.59 -1.06 17.86
N GLU A 83 4.59 -0.23 18.11
CA GLU A 83 4.96 0.25 19.44
C GLU A 83 3.89 1.18 20.04
N LEU A 84 3.28 2.05 19.22
CA LEU A 84 2.18 2.94 19.61
C LEU A 84 0.97 2.15 20.16
N TYR A 85 0.71 0.96 19.62
CA TYR A 85 -0.34 0.04 20.09
C TYR A 85 0.14 -0.93 21.18
N GLY A 86 1.25 -0.62 21.84
CA GLY A 86 1.74 -1.34 23.02
C GLY A 86 2.43 -2.67 22.70
N SER A 87 2.79 -2.91 21.43
CA SER A 87 3.52 -4.12 21.02
C SER A 87 2.82 -5.45 21.29
N ASN A 88 1.48 -5.46 21.37
CA ASN A 88 0.69 -6.61 21.79
C ASN A 88 0.10 -7.45 20.64
N GLY A 89 0.30 -7.03 19.39
CA GLY A 89 -0.22 -7.71 18.21
C GLY A 89 0.70 -8.80 17.65
N ASP A 90 0.39 -9.26 16.44
CA ASP A 90 1.13 -10.33 15.76
C ASP A 90 2.11 -9.76 14.72
N LYS A 91 3.40 -9.68 15.08
CA LYS A 91 4.47 -9.24 14.16
C LYS A 91 4.60 -10.09 12.90
N GLU A 92 4.17 -11.35 12.90
CA GLU A 92 4.22 -12.20 11.70
C GLU A 92 3.24 -11.70 10.61
N LYS A 93 2.27 -10.85 10.97
CA LYS A 93 1.37 -10.18 10.01
C LYS A 93 2.04 -9.06 9.23
N TRP A 94 3.25 -8.63 9.60
CA TRP A 94 3.94 -7.48 9.00
C TRP A 94 3.95 -7.50 7.47
N CYS A 95 4.42 -8.58 6.86
CA CYS A 95 4.45 -8.70 5.40
C CYS A 95 3.04 -8.77 4.81
N GLN A 96 2.09 -9.40 5.51
CA GLN A 96 0.70 -9.45 5.06
C GLN A 96 0.05 -8.06 5.05
N VAL A 97 0.30 -7.23 6.07
CA VAL A 97 -0.14 -5.83 6.11
C VAL A 97 0.39 -5.08 4.90
N LYS A 98 1.70 -5.16 4.63
CA LYS A 98 2.33 -4.52 3.47
C LYS A 98 1.67 -4.93 2.15
N HIS A 99 1.51 -6.24 1.92
CA HIS A 99 0.99 -6.74 0.64
C HIS A 99 -0.50 -6.43 0.46
N LEU A 100 -1.30 -6.50 1.53
CA LEU A 100 -2.72 -6.17 1.49
C LEU A 100 -2.97 -4.67 1.37
N ALA A 101 -2.11 -3.82 1.97
CA ALA A 101 -2.13 -2.37 1.77
C ALA A 101 -2.01 -2.00 0.28
N MET A 102 -0.98 -2.52 -0.40
CA MET A 102 -0.78 -2.30 -1.83
C MET A 102 -1.94 -2.84 -2.66
N ALA A 103 -2.42 -4.05 -2.37
CA ALA A 103 -3.53 -4.66 -3.09
C ALA A 103 -4.82 -3.87 -2.92
N SER A 104 -5.09 -3.36 -1.72
CA SER A 104 -6.22 -2.49 -1.39
C SER A 104 -6.15 -1.20 -2.20
N MET A 105 -5.04 -0.46 -2.11
CA MET A 105 -4.85 0.82 -2.79
C MET A 105 -4.95 0.68 -4.31
N THR A 106 -4.26 -0.31 -4.90
CA THR A 106 -4.29 -0.54 -6.35
C THR A 106 -5.69 -0.85 -6.86
N ALA A 107 -6.47 -1.62 -6.09
CA ALA A 107 -7.84 -1.95 -6.47
C ALA A 107 -8.78 -0.75 -6.35
N PHE A 108 -8.56 0.10 -5.35
CA PHE A 108 -9.29 1.35 -5.17
C PHE A 108 -9.02 2.31 -6.33
N GLU A 109 -7.76 2.51 -6.71
CA GLU A 109 -7.37 3.34 -7.86
C GLU A 109 -7.95 2.80 -9.18
N ALA A 110 -7.95 1.48 -9.38
CA ALA A 110 -8.56 0.86 -10.56
C ALA A 110 -10.06 1.15 -10.65
N TRP A 111 -10.77 1.11 -9.52
CA TRP A 111 -12.17 1.51 -9.46
C TRP A 111 -12.36 3.02 -9.71
N GLN A 112 -11.53 3.89 -9.13
CA GLN A 112 -11.61 5.34 -9.36
C GLN A 112 -11.36 5.72 -10.82
N ALA A 113 -10.48 4.99 -11.51
CA ALA A 113 -10.22 5.18 -12.93
C ALA A 113 -11.32 4.56 -13.84
N SER A 114 -12.21 3.75 -13.27
CA SER A 114 -13.31 3.13 -14.00
C SER A 114 -14.52 4.08 -14.10
N ALA A 115 -15.41 3.81 -15.06
CA ALA A 115 -16.71 4.48 -15.14
C ALA A 115 -17.70 3.87 -14.12
N ASN A 116 -17.37 3.90 -12.83
CA ASN A 116 -18.14 3.30 -11.73
C ASN A 116 -18.38 1.79 -11.87
N ASP A 117 -17.36 1.04 -12.25
CA ASP A 117 -17.44 -0.43 -12.35
C ASP A 117 -17.67 -1.06 -10.96
N VAL A 118 -18.86 -1.64 -10.78
CA VAL A 118 -19.29 -2.27 -9.53
C VAL A 118 -18.46 -3.52 -9.19
N GLU A 119 -17.95 -4.24 -10.17
CA GLU A 119 -17.08 -5.39 -9.92
C GLU A 119 -15.72 -4.93 -9.36
N LEU A 120 -15.12 -3.88 -9.93
CA LEU A 120 -13.89 -3.30 -9.41
C LEU A 120 -14.07 -2.76 -8.00
N LEU A 121 -15.21 -2.12 -7.73
CA LEU A 121 -15.55 -1.65 -6.40
C LEU A 121 -15.60 -2.79 -5.39
N ASN A 122 -16.34 -3.86 -5.70
CA ASN A 122 -16.42 -5.03 -4.83
C ASN A 122 -15.04 -5.66 -4.57
N LYS A 123 -14.16 -5.70 -5.57
CA LYS A 123 -12.77 -6.15 -5.38
C LYS A 123 -11.99 -5.24 -4.45
N ALA A 124 -12.12 -3.91 -4.58
CA ALA A 124 -11.48 -2.94 -3.70
C ALA A 124 -11.94 -3.11 -2.26
N LEU A 125 -13.25 -3.18 -2.02
CA LEU A 125 -13.83 -3.37 -0.69
C LEU A 125 -13.36 -4.66 -0.02
N ARG A 126 -13.33 -5.77 -0.77
CA ARG A 126 -12.88 -7.06 -0.25
C ARG A 126 -11.40 -7.04 0.16
N LYS A 127 -10.55 -6.40 -0.64
CA LYS A 127 -9.12 -6.27 -0.33
C LYS A 127 -8.89 -5.34 0.86
N ASN A 128 -9.64 -4.24 0.95
CA ASN A 128 -9.58 -3.34 2.08
C ASN A 128 -10.03 -4.04 3.38
N ALA A 129 -11.10 -4.82 3.35
CA ALA A 129 -11.55 -5.58 4.53
C ALA A 129 -10.49 -6.58 5.02
N LEU A 130 -9.79 -7.26 4.09
CA LEU A 130 -8.66 -8.13 4.44
C LEU A 130 -7.48 -7.33 5.00
N PHE A 131 -7.17 -6.17 4.42
CA PHE A 131 -6.13 -5.27 4.92
C PHE A 131 -6.41 -4.83 6.36
N ILE A 132 -7.61 -4.29 6.63
CA ILE A 132 -8.03 -3.87 7.97
C ILE A 132 -7.96 -5.02 8.97
N LYS A 133 -8.51 -6.19 8.62
CA LYS A 133 -8.46 -7.37 9.49
C LYS A 133 -7.02 -7.76 9.85
N THR A 134 -6.13 -7.76 8.87
CA THR A 134 -4.72 -8.09 9.08
C THR A 134 -3.99 -6.99 9.86
N LEU A 135 -4.32 -5.72 9.64
CA LEU A 135 -3.78 -4.58 10.37
C LEU A 135 -4.19 -4.63 11.85
N CYS A 136 -5.46 -4.90 12.15
CA CYS A 136 -5.92 -5.10 13.53
C CYS A 136 -5.19 -6.25 14.21
N ALA A 137 -5.00 -7.38 13.52
CA ALA A 137 -4.21 -8.50 14.04
C ALA A 137 -2.74 -8.12 14.28
N PHE A 138 -2.13 -7.34 13.38
CA PHE A 138 -0.78 -6.82 13.52
C PHE A 138 -0.64 -5.89 14.74
N LEU A 139 -1.64 -5.04 15.02
CA LEU A 139 -1.61 -4.07 16.11
C LEU A 139 -2.13 -4.63 17.45
N GLY A 140 -2.82 -5.78 17.43
CA GLY A 140 -3.46 -6.33 18.62
C GLY A 140 -4.74 -5.59 19.00
N THR A 141 -5.41 -4.97 18.02
CA THR A 141 -6.64 -4.21 18.23
C THR A 141 -7.87 -5.00 17.78
N GLU A 142 -9.03 -4.66 18.37
CA GLU A 142 -10.30 -5.15 17.86
C GLU A 142 -10.62 -4.49 16.51
N ILE A 143 -11.33 -5.22 15.65
CA ILE A 143 -11.82 -4.67 14.39
C ILE A 143 -12.92 -3.65 14.73
N THR A 144 -12.64 -2.36 14.54
CA THR A 144 -13.62 -1.30 14.75
C THR A 144 -14.46 -1.07 13.49
N GLU A 145 -15.76 -0.85 13.68
CA GLU A 145 -16.73 -0.69 12.60
C GLU A 145 -16.39 0.47 11.66
N CYS A 146 -15.72 1.54 12.10
CA CYS A 146 -15.29 2.64 11.23
C CYS A 146 -14.27 2.21 10.14
N ALA A 147 -13.46 1.19 10.41
CA ALA A 147 -12.58 0.58 9.43
C ALA A 147 -13.33 -0.34 8.44
N ALA A 148 -14.51 -0.83 8.83
CA ALA A 148 -15.48 -1.47 7.93
C ALA A 148 -16.37 -0.43 7.20
N CYS A 149 -16.58 0.75 7.78
CA CYS A 149 -17.47 1.79 7.26
C CYS A 149 -17.03 2.36 5.91
N PHE A 150 -15.73 2.34 5.56
CA PHE A 150 -15.36 2.71 4.18
C PHE A 150 -16.00 1.76 3.15
N SER A 151 -16.27 0.50 3.53
CA SER A 151 -16.98 -0.45 2.68
C SER A 151 -18.51 -0.29 2.72
N ASP A 152 -19.07 0.09 3.86
CA ASP A 152 -20.51 0.29 4.01
C ASP A 152 -21.00 1.65 3.49
N ILE A 153 -20.20 2.72 3.59
CA ILE A 153 -20.45 4.03 2.95
C ILE A 153 -20.49 3.86 1.43
N ILE A 154 -19.57 3.07 0.88
CA ILE A 154 -19.50 2.77 -0.54
C ILE A 154 -20.70 1.92 -0.99
N LYS A 155 -21.16 0.95 -0.18
CA LYS A 155 -22.39 0.21 -0.47
C LYS A 155 -23.65 1.07 -0.37
N GLY A 156 -23.70 2.02 0.58
CA GLY A 156 -24.81 2.96 0.74
C GLY A 156 -25.03 3.82 -0.51
N GLY A 157 -23.94 4.27 -1.14
CA GLY A 157 -24.02 5.07 -2.39
C GLY A 157 -24.56 4.29 -3.61
N LEU A 158 -24.47 2.96 -3.65
CA LEU A 158 -24.98 2.14 -4.75
C LEU A 158 -26.49 1.85 -4.64
N ILE A 159 -27.08 1.98 -3.46
CA ILE A 159 -28.52 1.69 -3.24
C ILE A 159 -29.39 2.89 -3.63
N ASP A 160 -28.86 4.10 -3.57
CA ASP A 160 -29.60 5.34 -3.90
C ASP A 160 -29.79 5.58 -5.42
N GLU A 161 -28.96 4.96 -6.28
CA GLU A 161 -29.16 5.03 -7.74
C GLU A 161 -30.15 3.97 -8.26
N ALA A 162 -30.31 2.85 -7.55
CA ALA A 162 -31.24 1.78 -7.92
C ALA A 162 -32.68 2.01 -7.43
N SER A 163 -32.91 3.06 -6.63
CA SER A 163 -34.22 3.40 -6.07
C SER A 163 -34.90 4.60 -6.75
N ASN A 164 -34.33 5.11 -7.84
CA ASN A 164 -34.90 6.17 -8.68
C ASN A 164 -35.12 5.77 -10.15
N LEU A 165 -35.30 4.48 -10.44
CA LEU A 165 -35.76 3.96 -11.74
C LEU A 165 -37.08 3.19 -11.60
#